data_AF-A0A354WTV7-F1
#
_entry.id   AF-A0A354WTV7-F1
#
_cell.length_a   1.000
_cell.length_b   1.000
_cell.length_c   1.000
_cell.angle_alpha   90.00
_cell.angle_beta   90.00
_cell.angle_gamma   90.00
#
_symmetry.space_group_name_H-M   'P 1'
#
loop_
_entity.id
_entity.type
_entity.pdbx_description
1 polymer ?
#
loop_
_entity_poly.entity_id
_entity_poly.type
_entity_poly.pdbx_seq_one_letter_code
_entity_poly.pdbx_strand_id
1 'polypeptide(L)' 'MWEKLEPILRDVCDDPDYLLGMRTLLPTEENKKEMLDAIDRGFVAKDADEITLYALAIYHDDPFEE' A
#
# COMPACT_ATOMS: atom_id res chain seq x y z
N MET A 1 2.06 4.41 -10.52
CA MET A 1 2.40 4.74 -9.12
C MET A 1 3.19 3.65 -8.40
N TRP A 2 3.01 2.37 -8.79
CA TRP A 2 3.67 1.23 -8.16
C TRP A 2 5.21 1.35 -8.08
N GLU A 3 5.88 1.83 -9.14
CA GLU A 3 7.34 1.98 -9.18
C GLU A 3 7.91 2.89 -8.07
N LYS A 4 7.11 3.82 -7.54
CA LYS A 4 7.50 4.69 -6.42
C LYS A 4 7.21 4.05 -5.06
N LEU A 5 6.13 3.27 -4.98
CA LEU A 5 5.64 2.68 -3.74
C LEU A 5 6.39 1.37 -3.41
N GLU A 6 6.67 0.54 -4.41
CA GLU A 6 7.34 -0.77 -4.21
C GLU A 6 8.67 -0.66 -3.45
N PRO A 7 9.59 0.27 -3.77
CA PRO A 7 10.85 0.37 -3.03
C PRO A 7 10.65 0.68 -1.54
N ILE A 8 9.60 1.44 -1.20
CA ILE A 8 9.27 1.78 0.19
C ILE A 8 8.70 0.56 0.91
N LEU A 9 7.78 -0.16 0.27
CA LEU A 9 7.20 -1.38 0.82
C LEU A 9 8.26 -2.47 1.00
N ARG A 10 9.21 -2.56 0.08
CA ARG A 10 10.34 -3.49 0.13
C ARG A 10 11.31 -3.18 1.26
N ASP A 11 11.53 -1.89 1.58
CA ASP A 11 12.35 -1.47 2.72
C ASP A 11 11.74 -1.91 4.06
N VAL A 12 10.40 -1.98 4.12
CA VAL A 12 9.66 -2.47 5.30
C VAL A 12 9.64 -4.00 5.36
N CYS A 13 9.40 -4.66 4.23
CA CYS A 13 9.36 -6.12 4.14
C CYS A 13 9.77 -6.57 2.73
N ASP A 14 11.00 -7.08 2.59
CA ASP A 14 11.54 -7.63 1.34
C ASP A 14 11.09 -9.09 1.10
N ASP A 15 9.79 -9.33 1.24
CA ASP A 15 9.16 -10.62 0.97
C ASP A 15 8.30 -10.54 -0.32
N PRO A 16 8.53 -11.41 -1.31
CA PRO A 16 7.77 -11.39 -2.56
C PRO A 16 6.26 -11.59 -2.39
N ASP A 17 5.82 -12.41 -1.43
CA ASP A 17 4.40 -12.68 -1.19
C ASP A 17 3.73 -11.48 -0.52
N TYR A 18 4.45 -10.78 0.37
CA TYR A 18 4.01 -9.50 0.92
C TYR A 18 3.80 -8.45 -0.19
N LEU A 19 4.80 -8.25 -1.06
CA LEU A 19 4.72 -7.28 -2.16
C LEU A 19 3.59 -7.62 -3.13
N LEU A 20 3.36 -8.91 -3.39
CA LEU A 20 2.23 -9.37 -4.20
C LEU A 20 0.89 -9.06 -3.50
N GLY A 21 0.77 -9.34 -2.21
CA GLY A 21 -0.42 -9.03 -1.41
C GLY A 21 -0.75 -7.53 -1.42
N MET A 22 0.26 -6.68 -1.23
CA MET A 22 0.10 -5.22 -1.31
C MET A 22 -0.39 -4.76 -2.68
N ARG A 23 0.08 -5.39 -3.76
CA ARG A 23 -0.38 -5.09 -5.11
C ARG A 23 -1.84 -5.51 -5.33
N THR A 24 -2.29 -6.58 -4.69
CA THR A 24 -3.70 -7.00 -4.68
C THR A 24 -4.58 -6.04 -3.90
N LEU A 25 -4.12 -5.54 -2.74
CA LEU A 25 -4.87 -4.59 -1.91
C LEU A 25 -4.92 -3.18 -2.50
N LEU A 26 -3.99 -2.81 -3.38
CA LEU A 26 -3.95 -1.50 -4.03
C LEU A 26 -4.15 -1.63 -5.54
N PRO A 27 -5.31 -2.11 -6.01
CA PRO A 27 -5.52 -2.46 -7.41
C PRO A 27 -5.44 -1.23 -8.35
N THR A 28 -5.96 -0.08 -7.94
CA THR A 28 -6.02 1.13 -8.79
C THR A 28 -4.82 2.06 -8.60
N GLU A 29 -4.61 3.00 -9.52
CA GLU A 29 -3.57 4.03 -9.34
C GLU A 29 -3.91 5.00 -8.20
N GLU A 30 -5.18 5.24 -7.91
CA GLU A 30 -5.60 6.11 -6.80
C GLU A 30 -5.33 5.45 -5.45
N ASN A 31 -5.60 4.14 -5.28
CA ASN A 31 -5.25 3.43 -4.04
C ASN A 31 -3.74 3.52 -3.75
N LYS A 32 -2.90 3.36 -4.79
CA LYS A 32 -1.44 3.47 -4.66
C LYS A 32 -1.01 4.90 -4.29
N LYS A 33 -1.70 5.91 -4.82
CA LYS A 33 -1.44 7.32 -4.53
C LYS A 33 -1.83 7.68 -3.10
N GLU A 34 -2.98 7.21 -2.64
CA GLU A 34 -3.43 7.39 -1.26
C GLU A 34 -2.48 6.73 -0.27
N MET A 35 -2.08 5.46 -0.52
CA MET A 35 -1.09 4.78 0.31
C MET A 35 0.23 5.55 0.39
N LEU A 36 0.74 6.03 -0.74
CA LEU A 36 1.97 6.81 -0.77
C LEU A 36 1.84 8.12 0.02
N ASP A 37 0.73 8.85 -0.13
CA ASP A 37 0.47 10.08 0.61
C ASP A 37 0.35 9.82 2.13
N ALA A 38 -0.27 8.71 2.52
CA ALA A 38 -0.39 8.30 3.92
C ALA A 38 0.99 8.00 4.54
N ILE A 39 1.87 7.31 3.82
CA ILE A 39 3.26 7.05 4.24
C ILE A 39 4.05 8.36 4.33
N ASP A 40 3.99 9.21 3.30
CA ASP A 40 4.76 10.47 3.24
C ASP A 40 4.33 11.46 4.33
N ARG A 41 3.05 11.46 4.72
CA ARG A 41 2.51 12.28 5.82
C ARG A 41 2.70 11.66 7.20
N GLY A 42 3.19 10.42 7.28
CA GLY A 42 3.36 9.69 8.54
C GLY A 42 2.05 9.33 9.22
N PHE A 43 0.97 9.13 8.46
CA PHE A 43 -0.30 8.62 8.97
C PHE A 43 -0.27 7.13 9.28
N VAL A 44 0.67 6.41 8.65
CA VAL A 44 0.93 4.98 8.89
C VAL A 44 2.37 4.86 9.37
N ALA A 45 2.64 4.09 10.42
CA ALA A 45 4.01 3.81 10.78
C ALA A 45 4.67 2.92 9.72
N LYS A 46 6.01 2.95 9.68
CA LYS A 46 6.80 2.19 8.70
C LYS A 46 6.99 0.74 9.14
N ASP A 47 5.91 0.08 9.52
CA ASP A 47 5.88 -1.35 9.82
C ASP A 47 4.88 -2.07 8.90
N ALA A 48 5.15 -3.36 8.65
CA ALA A 48 4.42 -4.13 7.65
C ALA A 48 2.94 -4.34 8.03
N ASP A 49 2.65 -4.47 9.32
CA ASP A 49 1.30 -4.77 9.80
C ASP A 49 0.41 -3.53 9.66
N GLU A 50 0.86 -2.35 10.10
CA GLU A 50 0.11 -1.11 9.95
C GLU A 50 -0.10 -0.73 8.48
N ILE A 51 0.93 -0.89 7.64
CA ILE A 51 0.82 -0.66 6.19
C ILE A 51 -0.19 -1.61 5.56
N THR A 52 -0.19 -2.88 5.95
CA THR A 52 -1.15 -3.86 5.44
C THR A 52 -2.58 -3.53 5.87
N LEU A 53 -2.76 -3.13 7.14
CA LEU A 53 -4.06 -2.72 7.67
C LEU A 53 -4.60 -1.48 6.96
N TYR A 54 -3.75 -0.50 6.69
CA TYR A 54 -4.15 0.69 5.94
C TYR A 54 -4.47 0.34 4.47
N ALA A 55 -3.70 -0.54 3.83
CA ALA A 55 -3.98 -1.01 2.48
C ALA A 55 -5.34 -1.73 2.40
N LEU A 56 -5.66 -2.53 3.40
CA LEU A 56 -6.94 -3.21 3.51
C LEU A 56 -8.10 -2.22 3.71
N ALA A 57 -7.89 -1.14 4.48
CA ALA A 57 -8.87 -0.07 4.63
C ALA A 57 -9.14 0.63 3.29
N ILE A 58 -8.10 1.05 2.56
CA ILE A 58 -8.23 1.62 1.21
C ILE A 58 -8.99 0.65 0.30
N TYR A 59 -8.61 -0.63 0.30
CA TYR A 59 -9.26 -1.65 -0.52
C TYR A 59 -10.75 -1.79 -0.21
N HIS A 60 -11.16 -1.68 1.05
CA HIS A 60 -12.56 -1.80 1.44
C HIS A 60 -13.36 -0.53 1.21
N ASP A 61 -12.72 0.65 1.27
CA ASP A 61 -13.37 1.92 0.98
C ASP A 61 -13.73 2.03 -0.51
N ASP A 62 -12.87 1.53 -1.40
CA ASP A 62 -13.18 1.47 -2.82
C ASP A 62 -12.44 0.35 -3.59
N PRO A 63 -12.98 -0.89 -3.56
CA PRO A 63 -12.25 -2.03 -4.11
C PRO A 63 -12.19 -2.03 -5.65
N PHE A 64 -13.08 -1.31 -6.34
CA PHE A 64 -13.27 -1.41 -7.79
C PHE A 64 -13.97 -0.17 -8.41
N GLU A 65 -13.45 1.04 -8.27
CA GLU A 65 -13.91 2.13 -9.15
C GLU A 65 -13.69 1.77 -10.63
N GLU A 66 -14.75 1.95 -11.43
CA GLU A 66 -14.90 1.56 -12.84
C GLU A 66 -13.96 2.29 -13.82
#